data_AF-A0A935DQS0-F1
#
_entry.id   AF-A0A935DQS0-F1
#
_cell.length_a   1.000
_cell.length_b   1.000
_cell.length_c   1.000
_cell.angle_alpha   90.00
_cell.angle_beta   90.00
_cell.angle_gamma   90.00
#
_symmetry.space_group_name_H-M   'P 1'
#
loop_
_entity.id
_entity.type
_entity.pdbx_description
1 polymer ?
#
loop_
_entity_poly.entity_id
_entity_poly.type
_entity_poly.pdbx_seq_one_letter_code
_entity_poly.pdbx_strand_id
1 'polypeptide(L)'
;MYETNGRWYSRVLEFFSQLVNADLAPVPLPTAPLDEVLATTGMIFGSETIEYRLPTKTRFGAILGIKEYATPTTVGMYNVLLSAPFEFVLTQSFAFLTKAAGQ
;
A
#
# COMPACT_ATOMS: atom_id res chain seq x y z
N MET A 1 12.99 -4.86 19.47
CA MET A 1 11.96 -4.89 20.51
C MET A 1 12.05 -3.62 21.35
N TYR A 2 10.97 -3.22 22.01
CA TYR A 2 10.95 -2.11 22.97
C TYR A 2 9.86 -2.35 24.03
N GLU A 3 9.95 -1.67 25.16
CA GLU A 3 8.99 -1.76 26.26
C GLU A 3 8.20 -0.46 26.38
N THR A 4 6.88 -0.56 26.53
CA THR A 4 5.98 0.55 26.85
C THR A 4 4.97 0.08 27.89
N ASN A 5 4.80 0.82 28.99
CA ASN A 5 3.83 0.54 30.05
C ASN A 5 3.89 -0.92 30.57
N GLY A 6 5.09 -1.49 30.75
CA GLY A 6 5.27 -2.86 31.25
C GLY A 6 4.99 -3.96 30.22
N ARG A 7 4.78 -3.62 28.94
CA ARG A 7 4.52 -4.58 27.85
C ARG A 7 5.58 -4.47 26.76
N TRP A 8 6.02 -5.62 26.26
CA TRP A 8 7.00 -5.70 25.18
C TRP A 8 6.35 -5.64 23.81
N TYR A 9 6.99 -4.92 22.90
CA TYR A 9 6.59 -4.69 21.51
C TYR A 9 7.74 -5.00 20.54
N SER A 10 7.41 -5.21 19.27
CA SER A 10 8.40 -5.50 18.23
C SER A 10 8.22 -4.64 16.97
N ARG A 11 9.18 -3.74 16.74
CA ARG A 11 9.31 -2.95 15.50
C ARG A 11 9.31 -3.81 14.22
N VAL A 12 9.83 -5.04 14.28
CA VAL A 12 9.82 -5.95 13.13
C VAL A 12 8.41 -6.48 12.88
N LEU A 13 7.67 -6.80 13.93
CA LEU A 13 6.28 -7.23 13.80
C LEU A 13 5.37 -6.07 13.38
N GLU A 14 5.66 -4.84 13.79
CA GLU A 14 4.97 -3.64 13.32
C GLU A 14 5.15 -3.45 11.81
N PHE A 15 6.36 -3.63 11.30
CA PHE A 15 6.62 -3.60 9.86
C PHE A 15 5.86 -4.70 9.11
N PHE A 16 5.90 -5.95 9.59
CA PHE A 16 5.15 -7.02 8.93
C PHE A 16 3.63 -6.84 9.04
N SER A 17 3.14 -6.38 10.18
CA SER A 17 1.73 -6.02 10.37
C SER A 17 1.31 -4.92 9.39
N GLN A 18 2.15 -3.91 9.16
CA GLN A 18 1.88 -2.87 8.17
C GLN A 18 1.73 -3.43 6.75
N LEU A 19 2.58 -4.40 6.37
CA LEU A 19 2.50 -5.04 5.06
C LEU A 19 1.24 -5.90 4.90
N VAL A 20 0.87 -6.65 5.94
CA VAL A 20 -0.26 -7.59 5.89
C VAL A 20 -1.61 -6.89 6.09
N ASN A 21 -1.67 -5.91 6.99
CA ASN A 21 -2.90 -5.26 7.42
C ASN A 21 -3.16 -3.89 6.78
N ALA A 22 -2.17 -3.34 6.06
CA ALA A 22 -2.21 -1.98 5.51
C ALA A 22 -2.51 -0.90 6.59
N ASP A 23 -2.05 -1.15 7.82
CA ASP A 23 -2.20 -0.26 8.97
C ASP A 23 -0.94 -0.27 9.83
N LEU A 24 -0.47 0.91 10.22
CA LEU A 24 0.69 1.05 11.09
C LEU A 24 0.21 1.13 12.54
N ALA A 25 0.37 0.04 13.28
CA ALA A 25 -0.01 -0.05 14.68
C ALA A 25 1.07 -0.76 15.50
N PRO A 26 1.31 -0.36 16.77
CA PRO A 26 2.19 -1.07 17.69
C PRO A 26 1.79 -2.54 17.83
N VAL A 27 2.76 -3.46 17.73
CA VAL A 27 2.50 -4.90 17.84
C VAL A 27 3.14 -5.45 19.12
N PRO A 28 2.33 -5.82 20.14
CA PRO A 28 2.87 -6.45 21.35
C PRO A 28 3.42 -7.82 20.99
N LEU A 29 4.43 -8.29 21.74
CA LEU A 29 4.94 -9.65 21.56
C LEU A 29 3.82 -10.66 21.82
N PRO A 30 3.40 -11.43 20.80
CA PRO A 30 2.33 -12.41 20.96
C PRO A 30 2.84 -13.67 21.65
N THR A 31 1.94 -14.37 22.32
CA THR A 31 2.20 -15.68 22.93
C THR A 31 1.82 -16.84 22.00
N ALA A 32 1.22 -16.54 20.85
CA ALA A 32 0.76 -17.50 19.85
C ALA A 32 1.62 -17.39 18.57
N PRO A 33 1.58 -18.40 17.68
CA PRO A 33 2.25 -18.35 16.38
C PRO A 33 1.88 -17.10 15.58
N LEU A 34 2.85 -16.50 14.90
CA LEU A 34 2.67 -15.21 14.21
C LEU A 34 1.67 -15.29 13.05
N ASP A 35 1.65 -16.41 12.34
CA ASP A 35 0.73 -16.69 11.24
C ASP A 35 -0.74 -16.72 11.67
N GLU A 36 -1.02 -17.02 12.94
CA GLU A 36 -2.38 -17.03 13.48
C GLU A 36 -2.87 -15.66 13.95
N VAL A 37 -1.95 -14.74 14.32
CA VAL A 37 -2.32 -13.49 15.00
C VAL A 37 -1.97 -12.22 14.24
N LEU A 38 -1.04 -12.28 13.27
CA LEU A 38 -0.54 -11.10 12.60
C LEU A 38 -1.54 -10.56 11.56
N ALA A 39 -2.26 -11.44 10.87
CA ALA A 39 -3.27 -11.06 9.89
C ALA A 39 -4.59 -10.73 10.60
N THR A 40 -4.91 -9.44 10.71
CA THR A 40 -6.13 -8.93 11.36
C THR A 40 -7.07 -8.22 10.39
N THR A 41 -6.62 -7.97 9.16
CA THR A 41 -7.39 -7.31 8.11
C THR A 41 -7.80 -8.30 7.01
N GLY A 42 -9.08 -8.30 6.66
CA GLY A 42 -9.57 -9.06 5.51
C GLY A 42 -9.38 -8.27 4.22
N MET A 43 -8.63 -8.81 3.25
CA MET A 43 -8.48 -8.21 1.92
C MET A 43 -9.37 -8.94 0.92
N ILE A 44 -10.21 -8.19 0.20
CA ILE A 44 -11.13 -8.72 -0.81
C ILE A 44 -10.82 -8.05 -2.14
N PHE A 45 -10.54 -8.86 -3.15
CA PHE A 45 -10.26 -8.40 -4.51
C PHE A 45 -11.54 -8.48 -5.35
N GLY A 46 -12.07 -7.31 -5.71
CA GLY A 46 -13.11 -7.16 -6.71
C GLY A 46 -12.53 -7.04 -8.13
N SER A 47 -13.39 -6.72 -9.11
CA SER A 47 -12.96 -6.56 -10.50
C SER A 47 -12.07 -5.31 -10.72
N GLU A 48 -12.38 -4.22 -10.02
CA GLU A 48 -11.69 -2.92 -10.16
C GLU A 48 -11.29 -2.31 -8.81
N THR A 49 -11.63 -2.97 -7.71
CA THR A 49 -11.45 -2.45 -6.35
C THR A 49 -10.84 -3.50 -5.44
N ILE A 50 -10.06 -3.03 -4.47
CA ILE A 50 -9.54 -3.82 -3.36
C ILE A 50 -10.19 -3.27 -2.10
N GLU A 51 -10.94 -4.10 -1.38
CA GLU A 51 -11.54 -3.74 -0.10
C GLU A 51 -10.66 -4.27 1.03
N TYR A 52 -10.24 -3.37 1.92
CA TYR A 52 -9.53 -3.70 3.16
C TYR A 52 -10.52 -3.55 4.31
N ARG A 53 -10.91 -4.66 4.92
CA ARG A 53 -11.76 -4.68 6.12
C ARG A 53 -10.87 -4.75 7.35
N LEU A 54 -10.48 -3.59 7.87
CA LEU A 54 -9.73 -3.48 9.11
C LEU A 54 -10.70 -3.65 10.30
N PRO A 55 -10.19 -3.96 11.50
CA PRO A 55 -11.03 -4.12 12.69
C PRO A 55 -11.92 -2.91 13.02
N THR A 56 -11.49 -1.70 12.66
CA THR A 56 -12.18 -0.44 13.03
C THR A 56 -12.75 0.34 11.84
N LYS A 57 -12.38 -0.01 10.60
CA LYS A 57 -12.76 0.74 9.39
C LYS A 57 -12.64 -0.11 8.14
N THR A 58 -13.39 0.26 7.10
CA THR A 58 -13.19 -0.28 5.75
C THR A 58 -12.47 0.76 4.90
N ARG A 59 -11.43 0.34 4.18
CA ARG A 59 -10.74 1.16 3.17
C ARG A 59 -10.93 0.54 1.81
N PHE A 60 -10.95 1.36 0.77
CA PHE A 60 -10.97 0.92 -0.61
C PHE A 60 -9.71 1.40 -1.33
N GLY A 61 -9.18 0.55 -2.20
CA GLY A 61 -8.08 0.86 -3.10
C GLY A 61 -8.40 0.44 -4.52
N ALA A 62 -7.64 0.98 -5.47
CA ALA A 62 -7.68 0.60 -6.88
C ALA A 62 -6.26 0.70 -7.44
N ILE A 63 -6.04 0.04 -8.58
CA ILE A 63 -4.76 0.11 -9.30
C ILE A 63 -5.03 0.82 -10.62
N LEU A 64 -4.32 1.92 -10.87
CA LEU A 64 -4.39 2.69 -12.11
C LEU A 64 -3.10 2.51 -12.91
N GLY A 65 -3.21 1.97 -14.12
CA GLY A 65 -2.12 1.89 -15.08
C GLY A 65 -2.22 3.00 -16.12
N ILE A 66 -1.18 3.83 -16.22
CA ILE A 66 -1.05 4.83 -17.29
C ILE A 66 0.01 4.30 -18.26
N LYS A 67 -0.39 4.04 -19.52
CA LYS A 67 0.49 3.40 -20.51
C LYS A 67 1.57 4.32 -21.05
N GLU A 68 1.24 5.58 -21.27
CA GLU A 68 2.14 6.55 -21.89
C GLU A 68 1.92 7.94 -21.32
N TYR A 69 2.96 8.76 -21.40
CA TYR A 69 2.87 10.17 -21.10
C TYR A 69 2.10 10.89 -22.20
N ALA A 70 1.26 11.85 -21.83
CA ALA A 70 0.61 12.71 -22.81
C ALA A 70 1.67 13.44 -23.65
N THR A 71 1.36 13.61 -24.94
CA THR A 71 2.19 14.41 -25.87
C THR A 71 1.52 15.77 -26.07
N PRO A 72 2.22 16.90 -25.79
CA PRO A 72 3.60 16.99 -25.30
C PRO A 72 3.72 16.67 -23.80
N THR A 73 4.87 16.11 -23.42
CA THR A 73 5.22 15.88 -22.01
C THR A 73 5.67 17.19 -21.38
N THR A 74 5.01 17.60 -20.29
CA THR A 74 5.30 18.83 -19.56
C THR A 74 5.64 18.54 -18.09
N VAL A 75 6.45 19.42 -17.48
CA VAL A 75 6.76 19.36 -16.05
C VAL A 75 5.48 19.57 -15.25
N GLY A 76 5.26 18.75 -14.21
CA GLY A 76 4.13 18.89 -13.32
C GLY A 76 2.82 18.25 -13.81
N MET A 77 2.85 17.45 -14.88
CA MET A 77 1.63 16.81 -15.40
C MET A 77 0.90 15.91 -14.39
N TYR A 78 1.61 15.39 -13.39
CA TYR A 78 1.03 14.60 -12.30
C TYR A 78 0.70 15.43 -11.06
N ASN A 79 0.87 16.76 -11.07
CA ASN A 79 0.62 17.59 -9.88
C ASN A 79 -0.80 17.41 -9.33
N VAL A 80 -1.80 17.29 -10.22
CA VAL A 80 -3.19 17.04 -9.82
C VAL A 80 -3.30 15.69 -9.10
N LEU A 81 -2.69 14.64 -9.65
CA LEU A 81 -2.70 13.31 -9.04
C LEU A 81 -1.92 13.28 -7.71
N LEU A 82 -0.74 13.89 -7.66
CA LEU A 82 0.10 14.01 -6.47
C LEU A 82 -0.53 14.88 -5.37
N SER A 83 -1.48 15.74 -5.72
CA SER A 83 -2.25 16.56 -4.77
C SER A 83 -3.62 15.94 -4.45
N ALA A 84 -3.91 14.73 -4.93
CA ALA A 84 -5.19 14.09 -4.68
C ALA A 84 -5.38 13.82 -3.17
N PRO A 85 -6.61 13.93 -2.64
CA PRO A 85 -6.89 13.84 -1.20
C PRO A 85 -6.94 12.37 -0.71
N PHE A 86 -6.02 11.53 -1.18
CA PHE A 86 -5.90 10.13 -0.77
C PHE A 86 -4.45 9.65 -0.89
N GLU A 87 -4.13 8.61 -0.11
CA GLU A 87 -2.83 7.97 -0.12
C GLU A 87 -2.69 7.05 -1.35
N PHE A 88 -1.56 7.13 -2.05
CA PHE A 88 -1.22 6.19 -3.11
C PHE A 88 0.30 6.10 -3.30
N VAL A 89 0.73 5.03 -3.96
CA VAL A 89 2.12 4.85 -4.39
C VAL A 89 2.18 5.06 -5.90
N LEU A 90 2.98 6.03 -6.35
CA LEU A 90 3.26 6.24 -7.77
C LEU A 90 4.52 5.47 -8.17
N THR A 91 4.35 4.44 -9.00
CA THR A 91 5.45 3.70 -9.61
C THR A 91 5.58 4.10 -11.07
N GLN A 92 6.77 4.54 -11.48
CA GLN A 92 7.08 4.89 -12.87
C GLN A 92 8.16 3.97 -13.39
N SER A 93 7.91 3.36 -14.55
CA SER A 93 8.89 2.60 -15.32
C SER A 93 9.02 3.24 -16.70
N PHE A 94 10.22 3.17 -17.27
CA PHE A 94 10.51 3.73 -18.59
C PHE A 94 11.33 2.73 -19.41
N ALA A 95 10.97 2.59 -20.68
CA ALA A 95 11.70 1.79 -21.65
C ALA A 95 11.85 2.60 -22.95
N PHE A 96 13.05 2.56 -23.54
CA PHE A 96 13.28 3.13 -24.86
C PHE A 96 12.75 2.16 -25.92
N LEU A 97 11.60 2.48 -26.50
CA LEU A 97 11.03 1.72 -27.60
C LEU A 97 11.35 2.39 -28.94
N THR A 98 11.62 1.58 -29.96
CA THR A 98 11.64 2.09 -31.33
C THR A 98 10.22 2.49 -31.74
N LYS A 99 10.08 3.42 -32.69
CA LYS A 99 8.77 3.88 -33.16
C LYS A 99 7.86 2.74 -33.64
N ALA A 100 8.44 1.66 -34.19
CA ALA A 100 7.70 0.48 -34.63
C ALA A 100 7.23 -0.43 -33.47
N ALA A 101 7.88 -0.37 -32.31
CA ALA A 101 7.58 -1.21 -31.15
C ALA A 101 6.63 -0.56 -30.12
N GLY A 102 6.40 0.75 -30.22
CA GLY A 102 5.55 1.52 -29.30
C GLY A 102 4.15 1.86 -29.83
N GLN A 103 3.72 1.29 -30.96
CA GLN A 103 2.38 1.45 -31.54
C GLN A 103 1.55 0.19 -31.34
#